data_AF-A0AAD3DIX4-F1
#
_entry.id   AF-A0AAD3DIX4-F1
#
_cell.length_a   1.000
_cell.length_b   1.000
_cell.length_c   1.000
_cell.angle_alpha   90.00
_cell.angle_beta   90.00
_cell.angle_gamma   90.00
#
_symmetry.space_group_name_H-M   'P 1'
#
loop_
_entity.id
_entity.type
_entity.pdbx_description
1 polymer ?
#
loop_
_entity_poly.entity_id
_entity_poly.type
_entity_poly.pdbx_seq_one_letter_code
_entity_poly.pdbx_strand_id
1 'polypeptide(L)'
;MAVGLSTQASRARSITISQRSQTSHLGFTFRKPGSCGIVRIPSTRLKATTAAMSLVTKTFFLDSFAQRQWDDPNYGGTRVSYDKAAFVQRIQEEFDKGSPLVDGYAPFCKHIFVPNFVGARLGALRVTPDNASKLRSGFTRRRPEELAVLSRWFSAADVEVPEAKFLDIILYSREQLLAEYAAMPAKDKSGAAAAAAGEGQEADAVLPDAPWGIISVKAQDEPFETPMQPITMMRNALGREEGGSGVALVREKYEAAVAYWEEHATIVEGARPNGE
;
A
#
# COMPACT_ATOMS: atom_id res chain seq x y z
N MET A 1 26.93 48.80 8.96
CA MET A 1 26.51 49.97 9.76
C MET A 1 25.01 49.91 9.92
N ALA A 2 24.54 50.04 11.15
CA ALA A 2 23.19 49.71 11.62
C ALA A 2 22.15 50.78 11.26
N VAL A 3 20.91 50.32 11.01
CA VAL A 3 19.68 51.06 11.35
C VAL A 3 18.65 50.02 11.80
N GLY A 4 18.09 50.22 13.00
CA GLY A 4 17.19 49.29 13.67
C GLY A 4 15.70 49.66 13.60
N LEU A 5 14.94 49.02 14.51
CA LEU A 5 13.49 49.11 14.79
C LEU A 5 12.59 48.37 13.77
N SER A 6 11.52 47.66 14.13
CA SER A 6 10.71 47.62 15.34
C SER A 6 9.94 46.29 15.39
N THR A 7 9.86 45.69 16.56
CA THR A 7 8.90 44.63 16.92
C THR A 7 7.49 45.22 17.07
N GLN A 8 6.46 44.57 16.54
CA GLN A 8 5.08 44.74 16.99
C GLN A 8 4.36 43.38 17.00
N ALA A 9 4.03 42.93 18.21
CA ALA A 9 3.10 41.85 18.49
C ALA A 9 1.67 42.41 18.49
N SER A 10 0.72 41.72 17.87
CA SER A 10 -0.71 42.04 18.00
C SER A 10 -1.56 40.78 18.22
N ARG A 11 -1.84 40.58 19.52
CA ARG A 11 -3.07 40.14 20.18
C ARG A 11 -4.04 39.20 19.45
N ALA A 12 -4.15 38.01 20.04
CA ALA A 12 -5.30 37.11 19.98
C ALA A 12 -6.62 37.79 20.38
N ARG A 13 -7.72 37.43 19.70
CA ARG A 13 -9.09 37.61 20.18
C ARG A 13 -9.77 36.26 20.24
N SER A 14 -10.11 35.87 21.48
CA SER A 14 -10.93 34.72 21.81
C SER A 14 -12.39 35.03 21.51
N ILE A 15 -13.08 34.12 20.81
CA ILE A 15 -14.52 34.21 20.50
C ILE A 15 -15.24 33.21 21.39
N THR A 16 -16.06 33.71 22.31
CA THR A 16 -16.94 32.95 23.19
C THR A 16 -18.24 32.62 22.44
N ILE A 17 -18.55 31.33 22.29
CA ILE A 17 -19.83 30.86 21.73
C ILE A 17 -20.80 30.58 22.87
N SER A 18 -21.91 31.31 22.89
CA SER A 18 -23.04 31.13 23.81
C SER A 18 -23.99 30.07 23.27
N GLN A 19 -24.18 28.97 24.02
CA GLN A 19 -25.21 27.97 23.75
C GLN A 19 -26.61 28.52 24.11
N ARG A 20 -27.60 28.32 23.24
CA ARG A 20 -29.02 28.40 23.58
C ARG A 20 -29.71 27.09 23.24
N SER A 21 -30.26 26.49 24.29
CA SER A 21 -31.21 25.37 24.29
C SER A 21 -32.58 25.84 23.79
N GLN A 22 -33.20 25.06 22.90
CA GLN A 22 -34.65 25.05 22.72
C GLN A 22 -35.12 23.61 22.56
N THR A 23 -35.89 23.15 23.55
CA THR A 23 -36.70 21.94 23.54
C THR A 23 -38.06 22.24 22.93
N SER A 24 -38.53 21.40 22.01
CA SER A 24 -39.92 21.41 21.55
C SER A 24 -40.55 20.03 21.78
N HIS A 25 -41.61 20.04 22.58
CA HIS A 25 -42.50 18.92 22.88
C HIS A 25 -43.42 18.64 21.70
N LEU A 26 -43.58 17.36 21.33
CA LEU A 26 -44.71 16.86 20.54
C LEU A 26 -45.31 15.64 21.25
N GLY A 27 -46.62 15.72 21.45
CA GLY A 27 -47.41 14.90 22.37
C GLY A 27 -47.64 13.46 21.93
N PHE A 28 -47.73 12.60 22.94
CA PHE A 28 -48.04 11.18 22.85
C PHE A 28 -49.53 10.98 23.16
N THR A 29 -50.31 10.40 22.24
CA THR A 29 -51.66 9.91 22.51
C THR A 29 -51.65 8.40 22.73
N PHE A 30 -52.16 7.98 23.90
CA PHE A 30 -52.18 6.61 24.39
C PHE A 30 -53.45 5.87 23.91
N ARG A 31 -53.31 4.68 23.30
CA ARG A 31 -54.41 3.69 23.13
C ARG A 31 -53.96 2.33 23.67
N LYS A 32 -54.82 1.72 24.50
CA LYS A 32 -54.64 0.43 25.19
C LYS A 32 -54.84 -0.80 24.25
N PRO A 33 -54.38 -2.00 24.65
CA PRO A 33 -53.91 -3.04 23.74
C PRO A 33 -54.96 -4.12 23.40
N GLY A 34 -54.87 -4.68 22.20
CA GLY A 34 -55.50 -5.94 21.81
C GLY A 34 -54.46 -7.07 21.79
N SER A 35 -54.75 -8.16 22.48
CA SER A 35 -53.93 -9.37 22.55
C SER A 35 -53.88 -10.12 21.22
N CYS A 36 -52.69 -10.38 20.70
CA CYS A 36 -52.48 -11.34 19.61
C CYS A 36 -51.27 -12.23 19.95
N GLY A 37 -51.47 -13.54 19.85
CA GLY A 37 -50.57 -14.58 20.38
C GLY A 37 -49.18 -14.58 19.74
N ILE A 38 -48.17 -14.78 20.58
CA ILE A 38 -46.77 -14.98 20.18
C ILE A 38 -46.61 -16.43 19.72
N VAL A 39 -46.40 -16.65 18.42
CA VAL A 39 -45.84 -17.89 17.89
C VAL A 39 -44.32 -17.79 18.04
N ARG A 40 -43.74 -18.62 18.91
CA ARG A 40 -42.27 -18.75 19.05
C ARG A 40 -41.72 -19.49 17.83
N ILE A 41 -41.07 -18.75 16.93
CA ILE A 41 -40.18 -19.33 15.92
C ILE A 41 -38.83 -19.57 16.62
N PRO A 42 -38.24 -20.78 16.56
CA PRO A 42 -36.92 -21.01 17.13
C PRO A 42 -35.88 -20.24 16.32
N SER A 43 -35.25 -19.26 16.95
CA SER A 43 -34.05 -18.60 16.40
C SER A 43 -32.90 -19.59 16.48
N THR A 44 -32.68 -20.34 15.41
CA THR A 44 -31.38 -20.96 15.15
C THR A 44 -30.40 -19.84 14.83
N ARG A 45 -29.72 -19.37 15.89
CA ARG A 45 -28.50 -18.57 15.75
C ARG A 45 -27.49 -19.47 15.02
N LEU A 46 -27.34 -19.29 13.70
CA LEU A 46 -26.16 -19.79 13.02
C LEU A 46 -24.98 -19.15 13.74
N LYS A 47 -24.18 -19.98 14.42
CA LYS A 47 -22.84 -19.59 14.82
C LYS A 47 -22.06 -19.42 13.52
N ALA A 48 -21.98 -18.19 13.02
CA ALA A 48 -20.91 -17.82 12.11
C ALA A 48 -19.63 -17.91 12.93
N THR A 49 -18.93 -19.04 12.79
CA THR A 49 -17.57 -19.17 13.28
C THR A 49 -16.72 -18.33 12.35
N THR A 50 -16.51 -17.06 12.70
CA THR A 50 -15.49 -16.22 12.06
C THR A 50 -14.15 -16.80 12.47
N ALA A 51 -13.73 -17.87 11.79
CA ALA A 51 -12.34 -18.30 11.86
C ALA A 51 -11.51 -17.07 11.47
N ALA A 52 -10.65 -16.60 12.38
CA ALA A 52 -9.70 -15.55 12.05
C ALA A 52 -8.92 -16.06 10.84
N MET A 53 -9.11 -15.43 9.69
CA MET A 53 -8.40 -15.83 8.49
C MET A 53 -6.91 -15.52 8.71
N SER A 54 -6.08 -16.48 8.34
CA SER A 54 -4.63 -16.38 8.51
C SER A 54 -4.02 -15.48 7.43
N LEU A 55 -2.91 -14.80 7.74
CA LEU A 55 -2.07 -14.13 6.74
C LEU A 55 -1.26 -15.12 5.88
N VAL A 56 -1.56 -16.41 6.00
CA VAL A 56 -0.83 -17.52 5.39
C VAL A 56 -1.83 -18.49 4.79
N THR A 57 -1.57 -18.90 3.55
CA THR A 57 -2.23 -20.01 2.86
C THR A 57 -1.20 -21.08 2.51
N LYS A 58 -1.60 -22.14 1.79
CA LYS A 58 -0.69 -23.20 1.36
C LYS A 58 0.43 -22.71 0.43
N THR A 59 0.21 -21.63 -0.33
CA THR A 59 1.16 -21.12 -1.33
C THR A 59 1.74 -19.77 -0.96
N PHE A 60 0.95 -18.91 -0.32
CA PHE A 60 1.31 -17.51 -0.11
C PHE A 60 1.27 -17.12 1.37
N PHE A 61 2.10 -16.17 1.76
CA PHE A 61 1.94 -15.45 3.02
C PHE A 61 2.14 -13.94 2.80
N LEU A 62 1.48 -13.10 3.61
CA LEU A 62 1.67 -11.65 3.54
C LEU A 62 2.91 -11.24 4.32
N ASP A 63 3.97 -10.85 3.61
CA ASP A 63 5.16 -10.34 4.25
C ASP A 63 4.87 -8.97 4.88
N SER A 64 5.47 -8.73 6.04
CA SER A 64 5.42 -7.45 6.73
C SER A 64 5.82 -6.24 5.90
N PHE A 65 6.73 -6.43 4.94
CA PHE A 65 7.16 -5.37 4.05
C PHE A 65 6.00 -4.87 3.19
N ALA A 66 5.12 -5.77 2.77
CA ALA A 66 3.89 -5.46 2.05
C ALA A 66 2.81 -4.88 2.98
N GLN A 67 2.76 -5.28 4.26
CA GLN A 67 1.75 -4.79 5.20
C GLN A 67 1.74 -3.25 5.35
N ARG A 68 2.86 -2.58 5.08
CA ARG A 68 2.93 -1.10 5.02
C ARG A 68 1.94 -0.50 4.01
N GLN A 69 1.55 -1.23 2.96
CA GLN A 69 0.53 -0.80 1.99
C GLN A 69 -0.89 -0.73 2.57
N TRP A 70 -1.11 -1.40 3.69
CA TRP A 70 -2.33 -1.30 4.48
C TRP A 70 -2.17 -0.28 5.62
N ASP A 71 -1.04 -0.36 6.33
CA ASP A 71 -0.91 0.24 7.66
C ASP A 71 -0.30 1.64 7.64
N ASP A 72 0.56 1.96 6.66
CA ASP A 72 1.18 3.28 6.58
C ASP A 72 0.26 4.23 5.79
N PRO A 73 -0.37 5.22 6.45
CA PRO A 73 -1.21 6.19 5.77
C PRO A 73 -0.44 7.05 4.77
N ASN A 74 0.88 7.09 4.91
CA ASN A 74 1.79 7.81 4.02
C ASN A 74 2.47 6.89 3.02
N TYR A 75 2.07 5.61 2.87
CA TYR A 75 2.73 4.72 1.91
C TYR A 75 2.74 5.32 0.49
N GLY A 76 3.94 5.52 -0.07
CA GLY A 76 4.12 5.96 -1.45
C GLY A 76 3.84 4.80 -2.41
N GLY A 77 2.82 4.95 -3.27
CA GLY A 77 2.40 3.94 -4.24
C GLY A 77 1.01 3.38 -3.95
N THR A 78 0.76 2.13 -4.36
CA THR A 78 -0.55 1.49 -4.18
C THR A 78 -0.87 1.27 -2.70
N ARG A 79 -1.97 1.87 -2.23
CA ARG A 79 -2.54 1.61 -0.92
C ARG A 79 -3.68 0.61 -1.03
N VAL A 80 -3.76 -0.34 -0.10
CA VAL A 80 -4.75 -1.42 -0.12
C VAL A 80 -5.71 -1.25 1.05
N SER A 81 -6.98 -0.98 0.75
CA SER A 81 -8.06 -0.90 1.74
C SER A 81 -8.91 -2.17 1.70
N TYR A 82 -8.31 -3.28 2.13
CA TYR A 82 -8.93 -4.62 2.14
C TYR A 82 -8.48 -5.42 3.36
N ASP A 83 -9.27 -6.38 3.83
CA ASP A 83 -8.83 -7.25 4.93
C ASP A 83 -7.60 -8.06 4.50
N LYS A 84 -6.52 -8.01 5.29
CA LYS A 84 -5.24 -8.61 4.91
C LYS A 84 -5.34 -10.12 4.70
N ALA A 85 -6.07 -10.83 5.56
CA ALA A 85 -6.18 -12.27 5.46
C ALA A 85 -7.08 -12.69 4.29
N ALA A 86 -8.20 -12.00 4.11
CA ALA A 86 -9.06 -12.18 2.93
C ALA A 86 -8.29 -11.86 1.63
N PHE A 87 -7.37 -10.90 1.64
CA PHE A 87 -6.52 -10.60 0.50
C PHE A 87 -5.64 -11.80 0.13
N VAL A 88 -4.89 -12.36 1.08
CA VAL A 88 -4.02 -13.53 0.83
C VAL A 88 -4.85 -14.71 0.35
N GLN A 89 -6.01 -14.94 0.97
CA GLN A 89 -6.93 -15.98 0.52
C GLN A 89 -7.42 -15.74 -0.91
N ARG A 90 -7.74 -14.49 -1.27
CA ARG A 90 -8.15 -14.17 -2.63
C ARG A 90 -7.04 -14.43 -3.65
N ILE A 91 -5.79 -14.11 -3.32
CA ILE A 91 -4.64 -14.44 -4.19
C ILE A 91 -4.50 -15.97 -4.34
N GLN A 92 -4.67 -16.73 -3.25
CA GLN A 92 -4.68 -18.19 -3.31
C GLN A 92 -5.79 -18.73 -4.22
N GLU A 93 -7.00 -18.17 -4.15
CA GLU A 93 -8.12 -18.57 -5.00
C GLU A 93 -7.83 -18.31 -6.49
N GLU A 94 -7.23 -17.17 -6.82
CA GLU A 94 -6.86 -16.85 -8.21
C GLU A 94 -5.77 -17.80 -8.72
N PHE A 95 -4.78 -18.14 -7.89
CA PHE A 95 -3.79 -19.16 -8.22
C PHE A 95 -4.41 -20.55 -8.42
N ASP A 96 -5.31 -20.97 -7.52
CA ASP A 96 -6.00 -22.26 -7.61
C ASP A 96 -6.91 -22.36 -8.85
N LYS A 97 -7.40 -21.23 -9.38
CA LYS A 97 -8.13 -21.15 -10.67
C LYS A 97 -7.21 -21.24 -11.89
N GLY A 98 -5.89 -21.19 -11.71
CA GLY A 98 -4.91 -21.35 -12.78
C GLY A 98 -4.18 -20.07 -13.20
N SER A 99 -4.29 -18.96 -12.46
CA SER A 99 -3.44 -17.78 -12.70
C SER A 99 -1.97 -18.14 -12.50
N PRO A 100 -1.10 -17.97 -13.52
CA PRO A 100 0.27 -18.46 -13.46
C PRO A 100 1.16 -17.57 -12.58
N LEU A 101 2.21 -18.18 -12.02
CA LEU A 101 3.36 -17.44 -11.53
C LEU A 101 4.25 -17.08 -12.71
N VAL A 102 4.43 -15.78 -12.94
CA VAL A 102 5.30 -15.23 -14.00
C VAL A 102 6.67 -14.91 -13.41
N ASP A 103 7.73 -15.17 -14.18
CA ASP A 103 9.10 -14.87 -13.77
C ASP A 103 9.30 -13.35 -13.63
N GLY A 104 9.81 -12.92 -12.47
CA GLY A 104 10.28 -11.56 -12.27
C GLY A 104 11.75 -11.39 -12.67
N TYR A 105 12.39 -10.36 -12.14
CA TYR A 105 13.77 -10.01 -12.51
C TYR A 105 14.84 -11.02 -12.06
N ALA A 106 14.53 -11.93 -11.14
CA ALA A 106 15.44 -12.93 -10.57
C ALA A 106 14.70 -14.26 -10.29
N PRO A 107 15.40 -15.41 -10.18
CA PRO A 107 14.75 -16.72 -9.94
C PRO A 107 13.85 -16.78 -8.70
N PHE A 108 14.20 -16.02 -7.66
CA PHE A 108 13.44 -15.91 -6.41
C PHE A 108 12.27 -14.92 -6.47
N CYS A 109 12.09 -14.19 -7.57
CA CYS A 109 11.05 -13.17 -7.73
C CYS A 109 10.00 -13.71 -8.71
N LYS A 110 8.74 -13.73 -8.30
CA LYS A 110 7.59 -14.06 -9.16
C LYS A 110 6.54 -12.98 -9.10
N HIS A 111 5.67 -12.98 -10.10
CA HIS A 111 4.50 -12.13 -10.17
C HIS A 111 3.26 -12.99 -10.37
N ILE A 112 2.14 -12.59 -9.76
CA ILE A 112 0.82 -13.07 -10.13
C ILE A 112 -0.07 -11.86 -10.43
N PHE A 113 -0.65 -11.83 -11.62
CA PHE A 113 -1.51 -10.75 -12.08
C PHE A 113 -2.97 -11.16 -11.92
N VAL A 114 -3.73 -10.40 -11.13
CA VAL A 114 -5.14 -10.70 -10.83
C VAL A 114 -6.03 -9.49 -11.10
N PRO A 115 -7.33 -9.67 -11.41
CA PRO A 115 -8.26 -8.55 -11.48
C PRO A 115 -8.26 -7.76 -10.17
N ASN A 116 -8.36 -6.43 -10.26
CA ASN A 116 -8.43 -5.59 -9.08
C ASN A 116 -9.74 -5.79 -8.33
N PHE A 117 -9.67 -6.52 -7.21
CA PHE A 117 -10.82 -6.80 -6.34
C PHE A 117 -10.85 -5.90 -5.10
N VAL A 118 -9.87 -5.02 -4.93
CA VAL A 118 -9.73 -4.15 -3.75
C VAL A 118 -10.07 -2.69 -4.02
N GLY A 119 -10.43 -2.34 -5.26
CA GLY A 119 -10.71 -0.96 -5.66
C GLY A 119 -9.48 -0.06 -5.62
N ALA A 120 -8.27 -0.63 -5.75
CA ALA A 120 -7.04 0.16 -5.73
C ALA A 120 -6.97 1.08 -6.95
N ARG A 121 -6.49 2.30 -6.73
CA ARG A 121 -6.29 3.29 -7.78
C ARG A 121 -4.94 3.10 -8.47
N LEU A 122 -4.81 3.54 -9.71
CA LEU A 122 -3.56 3.47 -10.47
C LEU A 122 -2.39 4.12 -9.70
N GLY A 123 -1.23 3.48 -9.73
CA GLY A 123 0.02 4.06 -9.19
C GLY A 123 0.73 5.03 -10.14
N ALA A 124 0.38 5.02 -11.42
CA ALA A 124 0.92 5.91 -12.44
C ALA A 124 -0.16 6.29 -13.46
N LEU A 125 -0.05 7.51 -14.00
CA LEU A 125 -0.91 7.98 -15.07
C LEU A 125 -0.10 8.29 -16.31
N ARG A 126 -0.73 8.06 -17.45
CA ARG A 126 -0.24 8.59 -18.72
C ARG A 126 -0.27 10.12 -18.69
N VAL A 127 0.81 10.74 -19.14
CA VAL A 127 0.93 12.17 -19.37
C VAL A 127 0.21 12.49 -20.70
N THR A 128 -0.78 13.37 -20.63
CA THR A 128 -1.59 13.82 -21.76
C THR A 128 -1.50 15.35 -21.87
N PRO A 129 -1.87 15.96 -23.00
CA PRO A 129 -1.92 17.42 -23.11
C PRO A 129 -2.75 18.09 -22.00
N ASP A 130 -3.82 17.43 -21.55
CA ASP A 130 -4.74 17.98 -20.54
C ASP A 130 -4.19 17.93 -19.11
N ASN A 131 -3.29 16.97 -18.81
CA ASN A 131 -2.72 16.82 -17.48
C ASN A 131 -1.25 17.25 -17.37
N ALA A 132 -0.53 17.44 -18.48
CA ALA A 132 0.91 17.71 -18.48
C ALA A 132 1.30 18.93 -17.64
N SER A 133 0.47 19.97 -17.59
CA SER A 133 0.68 21.17 -16.76
C SER A 133 0.63 20.91 -15.25
N LYS A 134 0.08 19.77 -14.83
CA LYS A 134 -0.02 19.33 -13.43
C LYS A 134 1.17 18.49 -12.99
N LEU A 135 2.06 18.14 -13.92
CA LEU A 135 3.26 17.36 -13.61
C LEU A 135 4.20 18.20 -12.76
N ARG A 136 4.64 17.63 -11.64
CA ARG A 136 5.63 18.23 -10.74
C ARG A 136 6.96 17.51 -10.91
N SER A 137 8.05 18.19 -10.57
CA SER A 137 9.37 17.58 -10.52
C SER A 137 10.20 18.14 -9.37
N GLY A 138 11.22 17.38 -8.97
CA GLY A 138 12.13 17.76 -7.89
C GLY A 138 13.03 16.61 -7.47
N PHE A 139 14.04 16.94 -6.65
CA PHE A 139 14.91 15.93 -6.07
C PHE A 139 14.26 15.28 -4.86
N THR A 140 14.09 13.96 -4.90
CA THR A 140 13.44 13.17 -3.85
C THR A 140 14.26 11.94 -3.52
N ARG A 141 14.07 11.38 -2.32
CA ARG A 141 14.72 10.13 -1.87
C ARG A 141 13.67 9.25 -1.21
N ARG A 142 13.79 7.93 -1.33
CA ARG A 142 12.84 6.99 -0.73
C ARG A 142 13.06 6.86 0.78
N ARG A 143 14.32 6.98 1.21
CA ARG A 143 14.76 6.92 2.62
C ARG A 143 15.82 7.98 2.88
N PRO A 144 15.97 8.48 4.12
CA PRO A 144 16.94 9.52 4.45
C PRO A 144 18.38 9.22 4.00
N GLU A 145 18.76 7.95 4.08
CA GLU A 145 20.11 7.44 3.79
C GLU A 145 20.44 7.39 2.30
N GLU A 146 19.42 7.39 1.42
CA GLU A 146 19.62 7.31 -0.03
C GLU A 146 19.92 8.68 -0.65
N LEU A 147 20.69 8.67 -1.75
CA LEU A 147 20.89 9.85 -2.58
C LEU A 147 19.55 10.37 -3.14
N ALA A 148 19.39 11.69 -3.16
CA ALA A 148 18.23 12.29 -3.80
C ALA A 148 18.38 12.27 -5.33
N VAL A 149 17.31 11.89 -6.01
CA VAL A 149 17.26 11.74 -7.47
C VAL A 149 16.16 12.61 -8.05
N LEU A 150 16.32 13.02 -9.32
CA LEU A 150 15.27 13.77 -10.00
C LEU A 150 14.06 12.84 -10.24
N SER A 151 12.91 13.24 -9.70
CA SER A 151 11.64 12.55 -9.85
C SER A 151 10.61 13.47 -10.49
N ARG A 152 9.63 12.87 -11.17
CA ARG A 152 8.45 13.56 -11.72
C ARG A 152 7.19 12.82 -11.32
N TRP A 153 6.15 13.54 -10.93
CA TRP A 153 4.92 12.93 -10.40
C TRP A 153 3.70 13.82 -10.59
N PHE A 154 2.53 13.21 -10.54
CA PHE A 154 1.26 13.88 -10.29
C PHE A 154 0.92 13.85 -8.80
N SER A 155 0.40 14.96 -8.30
CA SER A 155 -0.28 14.97 -7.00
C SER A 155 -1.68 14.38 -7.19
N ALA A 156 -2.07 13.38 -6.39
CA ALA A 156 -3.40 12.78 -6.45
C ALA A 156 -4.51 13.81 -6.20
N ALA A 157 -4.21 14.91 -5.50
CA ALA A 157 -5.15 16.02 -5.30
C ALA A 157 -5.38 16.88 -6.56
N ASP A 158 -4.48 16.82 -7.55
CA ASP A 158 -4.52 17.67 -8.74
C ASP A 158 -5.05 16.93 -9.98
N VAL A 159 -5.07 15.60 -9.98
CA VAL A 159 -5.49 14.75 -11.11
C VAL A 159 -6.61 13.79 -10.73
N GLU A 160 -7.42 13.41 -11.70
CA GLU A 160 -8.35 12.29 -11.53
C GLU A 160 -7.58 10.97 -11.63
N VAL A 161 -7.70 10.12 -10.62
CA VAL A 161 -7.03 8.83 -10.57
C VAL A 161 -8.07 7.71 -10.69
N PRO A 162 -8.12 6.99 -11.82
CA PRO A 162 -9.07 5.91 -12.00
C PRO A 162 -8.68 4.69 -11.17
N GLU A 163 -9.66 3.83 -10.95
CA GLU A 163 -9.45 2.48 -10.42
C GLU A 163 -8.65 1.65 -11.43
N ALA A 164 -7.64 0.93 -10.95
CA ALA A 164 -6.82 0.07 -11.78
C ALA A 164 -7.59 -1.18 -12.22
N LYS A 165 -7.28 -1.73 -13.40
CA LYS A 165 -7.88 -3.00 -13.84
C LYS A 165 -7.30 -4.23 -13.15
N PHE A 166 -6.01 -4.21 -12.84
CA PHE A 166 -5.26 -5.35 -12.32
C PHE A 166 -4.44 -4.99 -11.08
N LEU A 167 -4.11 -6.03 -10.33
CA LEU A 167 -3.06 -6.02 -9.32
C LEU A 167 -1.93 -6.92 -9.79
N ASP A 168 -0.72 -6.37 -9.87
CA ASP A 168 0.53 -7.11 -9.93
C ASP A 168 0.97 -7.41 -8.48
N ILE A 169 0.95 -8.69 -8.12
CA ILE A 169 1.38 -9.16 -6.81
C ILE A 169 2.81 -9.67 -6.94
N ILE A 170 3.75 -8.95 -6.34
CA ILE A 170 5.17 -9.28 -6.36
C ILE A 170 5.47 -10.23 -5.21
N LEU A 171 6.15 -11.32 -5.53
CA LEU A 171 6.41 -12.44 -4.64
C LEU A 171 7.90 -12.70 -4.54
N TYR A 172 8.41 -12.85 -3.32
CA TYR A 172 9.75 -13.41 -3.09
C TYR A 172 9.65 -14.82 -2.54
N SER A 173 10.60 -15.67 -2.92
CA SER A 173 10.68 -17.01 -2.35
C SER A 173 10.99 -16.92 -0.85
N ARG A 174 10.48 -17.89 -0.09
CA ARG A 174 10.73 -17.99 1.35
C ARG A 174 12.23 -18.04 1.66
N GLU A 175 13.01 -18.75 0.85
CA GLU A 175 14.48 -18.86 1.02
C GLU A 175 15.16 -17.50 0.87
N GLN A 176 14.74 -16.71 -0.12
CA GLN A 176 15.27 -15.36 -0.30
C GLN A 176 14.93 -14.46 0.87
N LEU A 177 13.67 -14.49 1.36
CA LEU A 177 13.25 -13.68 2.49
C LEU A 177 14.01 -14.07 3.78
N LEU A 178 14.24 -15.36 4.01
CA LEU A 178 15.11 -15.81 5.11
C LEU A 178 16.54 -15.26 4.98
N ALA A 179 17.11 -15.28 3.77
CA ALA A 179 18.45 -14.75 3.52
C ALA A 179 18.54 -13.23 3.75
N GLU A 180 17.53 -12.47 3.30
CA GLU A 180 17.45 -11.03 3.54
C GLU A 180 17.32 -10.70 5.03
N TYR A 181 16.46 -11.43 5.75
CA TYR A 181 16.23 -11.22 7.17
C TYR A 181 17.45 -11.57 8.03
N ALA A 182 18.21 -12.61 7.63
CA ALA A 182 19.46 -12.95 8.27
C ALA A 182 20.54 -11.87 8.10
N ALA A 183 20.49 -11.13 6.98
CA ALA A 183 21.42 -10.04 6.68
C ALA A 183 21.01 -8.68 7.29
N MET A 184 19.76 -8.54 7.76
CA MET A 184 19.28 -7.28 8.34
C MET A 184 19.81 -7.04 9.76
N PRO A 185 20.11 -5.77 10.12
CA PRO A 185 20.45 -5.39 11.49
C PRO A 185 19.32 -5.77 12.46
N ALA A 186 19.66 -6.21 13.68
CA ALA A 186 18.67 -6.71 14.66
C ALA A 186 17.52 -5.73 14.96
N LYS A 187 17.77 -4.42 14.87
CA LYS A 187 16.78 -3.34 15.07
C LYS A 187 15.72 -3.25 13.97
N ASP A 188 15.99 -3.82 12.78
CA ASP A 188 15.14 -3.72 11.59
C ASP A 188 14.41 -5.05 11.30
N LYS A 189 14.58 -6.07 12.16
CA LYS A 189 13.94 -7.40 12.04
C LYS A 189 12.45 -7.43 12.38
N SER A 190 11.84 -6.28 12.70
CA SER A 190 10.41 -6.17 12.95
C SER A 190 9.66 -6.26 11.61
N GLY A 191 9.57 -7.48 11.11
CA GLY A 191 8.97 -7.77 9.84
C GLY A 191 7.95 -8.89 9.98
N ALA A 192 8.21 -10.04 9.40
CA ALA A 192 7.21 -11.11 9.35
C ALA A 192 7.05 -11.90 10.67
N ALA A 193 7.99 -11.78 11.62
CA ALA A 193 8.00 -12.56 12.85
C ALA A 193 6.84 -12.25 13.82
N ALA A 194 6.36 -11.01 13.85
CA ALA A 194 5.40 -10.57 14.87
C ALA A 194 3.92 -10.89 14.52
N ALA A 195 3.59 -11.21 13.26
CA ALA A 195 2.20 -11.44 12.86
C ALA A 195 1.75 -12.91 13.00
N ALA A 196 2.69 -13.86 13.08
CA ALA A 196 2.39 -15.27 13.35
C ALA A 196 2.38 -15.60 14.85
N ALA A 197 3.10 -14.81 15.65
CA ALA A 197 3.17 -14.95 17.10
C ALA A 197 2.21 -13.95 17.75
N GLY A 198 1.24 -14.41 18.52
CA GLY A 198 0.34 -13.51 19.26
C GLY A 198 1.09 -12.52 20.13
N GLU A 199 0.45 -11.38 20.48
CA GLU A 199 1.04 -10.32 21.29
C GLU A 199 1.85 -10.86 22.49
N GLY A 200 3.16 -10.58 22.51
CA GLY A 200 4.04 -10.92 23.63
C GLY A 200 5.07 -12.04 23.41
N GLN A 201 5.30 -12.51 22.18
CA GLN A 201 6.38 -13.47 21.87
C GLN A 201 7.56 -12.80 21.14
N GLU A 202 8.77 -13.13 21.59
CA GLU A 202 10.06 -12.67 21.03
C GLU A 202 10.17 -12.91 19.51
N ALA A 203 10.78 -11.96 18.80
CA ALA A 203 10.86 -11.87 17.34
C ALA A 203 11.88 -12.83 16.70
N ASP A 204 11.90 -14.09 17.15
CA ASP A 204 12.63 -15.19 16.52
C ASP A 204 11.75 -16.01 15.55
N ALA A 205 10.59 -15.46 15.17
CA ALA A 205 9.62 -16.19 14.37
C ALA A 205 10.11 -16.43 12.93
N VAL A 206 10.41 -17.70 12.70
CA VAL A 206 10.60 -18.37 11.42
C VAL A 206 9.46 -17.99 10.48
N LEU A 207 9.78 -17.61 9.23
CA LEU A 207 8.78 -17.34 8.20
C LEU A 207 7.79 -18.51 8.08
N PRO A 208 6.50 -18.23 7.82
CA PRO A 208 5.49 -19.28 7.66
C PRO A 208 5.91 -20.35 6.66
N ASP A 209 5.40 -21.58 6.84
CA ASP A 209 5.65 -22.69 5.91
C ASP A 209 4.79 -22.54 4.63
N ALA A 210 5.16 -21.56 3.81
CA ALA A 210 4.58 -21.29 2.50
C ALA A 210 5.68 -20.79 1.55
N PRO A 211 5.70 -21.23 0.29
CA PRO A 211 6.82 -21.01 -0.62
C PRO A 211 7.03 -19.55 -1.03
N TRP A 212 5.98 -18.73 -1.05
CA TRP A 212 6.04 -17.37 -1.60
C TRP A 212 5.52 -16.32 -0.60
N GLY A 213 6.34 -15.33 -0.28
CA GLY A 213 5.92 -14.15 0.47
C GLY A 213 5.46 -13.05 -0.47
N ILE A 214 4.26 -12.52 -0.27
CA ILE A 214 3.77 -11.30 -0.93
C ILE A 214 4.53 -10.12 -0.33
N ILE A 215 5.41 -9.50 -1.12
CA ILE A 215 6.26 -8.39 -0.69
C ILE A 215 5.79 -7.04 -1.22
N SER A 216 4.99 -7.01 -2.29
CA SER A 216 4.42 -5.77 -2.80
C SER A 216 3.17 -6.04 -3.64
N VAL A 217 2.28 -5.05 -3.69
CA VAL A 217 1.07 -5.01 -4.51
C VAL A 217 1.14 -3.75 -5.37
N LYS A 218 1.01 -3.89 -6.69
CA LYS A 218 1.01 -2.75 -7.62
C LYS A 218 -0.30 -2.72 -8.40
N ALA A 219 -1.04 -1.64 -8.25
CA ALA A 219 -2.27 -1.38 -9.00
C ALA A 219 -1.95 -0.73 -10.34
N GLN A 220 -2.34 -1.39 -11.43
CA GLN A 220 -1.99 -1.04 -12.80
C GLN A 220 -3.06 -1.50 -13.79
N ASP A 221 -2.96 -1.04 -15.03
CA ASP A 221 -3.95 -1.33 -16.09
C ASP A 221 -3.53 -2.50 -16.98
N GLU A 222 -2.31 -2.97 -16.82
CA GLU A 222 -1.68 -4.03 -17.59
C GLU A 222 -1.65 -5.36 -16.81
N PRO A 223 -1.91 -6.51 -17.45
CA PRO A 223 -1.79 -7.83 -16.83
C PRO A 223 -0.36 -8.41 -16.95
N PHE A 224 0.66 -7.56 -16.95
CA PHE A 224 2.07 -7.94 -17.06
C PHE A 224 2.96 -6.95 -16.30
N GLU A 225 4.20 -7.33 -15.96
CA GLU A 225 5.12 -6.48 -15.21
C GLU A 225 5.38 -5.18 -15.98
N THR A 226 4.92 -4.05 -15.43
CA THR A 226 5.25 -2.74 -16.00
C THR A 226 6.68 -2.37 -15.60
N PRO A 227 7.49 -1.79 -16.52
CA PRO A 227 8.90 -1.52 -16.25
C PRO A 227 9.09 -0.69 -14.98
N MET A 228 10.09 -1.04 -14.18
CA MET A 228 10.54 -0.16 -13.09
C MET A 228 11.00 1.19 -13.64
N GLN A 229 10.98 2.24 -12.81
CA GLN A 229 11.47 3.55 -13.24
C GLN A 229 12.94 3.47 -13.68
N PRO A 230 13.38 4.23 -14.71
CA PRO A 230 14.78 4.22 -15.15
C PRO A 230 15.76 4.51 -14.01
N ILE A 231 15.40 5.41 -13.09
CA ILE A 231 16.23 5.73 -11.93
C ILE A 231 16.35 4.56 -10.94
N THR A 232 15.32 3.74 -10.79
CA THR A 232 15.37 2.50 -10.00
C THR A 232 16.41 1.54 -10.57
N MET A 233 16.47 1.40 -11.90
CA MET A 233 17.48 0.58 -12.56
C MET A 233 18.90 1.11 -12.34
N MET A 234 19.09 2.42 -12.48
CA MET A 234 20.39 3.06 -12.24
C MET A 234 20.85 2.88 -10.79
N ARG A 235 19.97 3.10 -9.82
CA ARG A 235 20.27 2.90 -8.40
C ARG A 235 20.58 1.45 -8.08
N ASN A 236 19.83 0.49 -8.65
CA ASN A 236 20.11 -0.93 -8.50
C ASN A 236 21.54 -1.29 -8.92
N ALA A 237 22.06 -0.66 -9.97
CA ALA A 237 23.43 -0.86 -10.44
C ALA A 237 24.51 -0.23 -9.55
N LEU A 238 24.16 0.73 -8.68
CA LEU A 238 25.11 1.32 -7.72
C LEU A 238 25.43 0.40 -6.53
N GLY A 239 24.61 -0.62 -6.28
CA GLY A 239 24.82 -1.59 -5.20
C GLY A 239 24.02 -1.30 -3.93
N ARG A 240 24.16 -2.22 -2.97
CA ARG A 240 23.37 -2.24 -1.73
C ARG A 240 23.62 -1.04 -0.82
N GLU A 241 24.84 -0.52 -0.80
CA GLU A 241 25.23 0.66 -0.02
C GLU A 241 24.43 1.92 -0.42
N GLU A 242 23.98 1.99 -1.68
CA GLU A 242 23.20 3.12 -2.23
C GLU A 242 21.69 2.79 -2.34
N GLY A 243 21.22 1.76 -1.62
CA GLY A 243 19.81 1.33 -1.62
C GLY A 243 19.38 0.56 -2.88
N GLY A 244 20.33 0.09 -3.68
CA GLY A 244 20.11 -0.74 -4.86
C GLY A 244 20.23 -2.24 -4.61
N SER A 245 19.70 -3.08 -5.51
CA SER A 245 19.85 -4.54 -5.40
C SER A 245 21.26 -5.07 -5.71
N GLY A 246 22.11 -4.29 -6.38
CA GLY A 246 23.40 -4.73 -6.93
C GLY A 246 23.31 -5.42 -8.28
N VAL A 247 22.12 -5.49 -8.88
CA VAL A 247 21.93 -6.05 -10.22
C VAL A 247 22.46 -5.07 -11.26
N ALA A 248 23.30 -5.57 -12.17
CA ALA A 248 23.88 -4.78 -13.25
C ALA A 248 22.80 -4.21 -14.19
N LEU A 249 23.03 -3.00 -14.70
CA LEU A 249 22.13 -2.35 -15.64
C LEU A 249 22.10 -3.08 -16.98
N VAL A 250 20.91 -3.51 -17.42
CA VAL A 250 20.69 -4.08 -18.75
C VAL A 250 20.13 -2.98 -19.66
N ARG A 251 20.90 -2.60 -20.69
CA ARG A 251 20.58 -1.47 -21.57
C ARG A 251 19.20 -1.60 -22.22
N GLU A 252 18.88 -2.75 -22.78
CA GLU A 252 17.59 -2.99 -23.46
C GLU A 252 16.39 -2.80 -22.52
N LYS A 253 16.49 -3.31 -21.28
CA LYS A 253 15.45 -3.12 -20.26
C LYS A 253 15.35 -1.66 -19.83
N TYR A 254 16.49 -0.94 -19.77
CA TYR A 254 16.51 0.48 -19.47
C TYR A 254 15.82 1.31 -20.55
N GLU A 255 16.09 1.06 -21.83
CA GLU A 255 15.41 1.75 -22.93
C GLU A 255 13.90 1.46 -22.95
N ALA A 256 13.49 0.21 -22.65
CA ALA A 256 12.07 -0.13 -22.50
C ALA A 256 11.41 0.62 -21.32
N ALA A 257 12.13 0.76 -20.20
CA ALA A 257 11.68 1.57 -19.07
C ALA A 257 11.56 3.05 -19.46
N VAL A 258 12.53 3.61 -20.18
CA VAL A 258 12.48 5.00 -20.66
C VAL A 258 11.26 5.21 -21.56
N ALA A 259 11.03 4.34 -22.55
CA ALA A 259 9.88 4.46 -23.45
C ALA A 259 8.54 4.47 -22.70
N TYR A 260 8.38 3.60 -21.69
CA TYR A 260 7.17 3.60 -20.85
C TYR A 260 7.09 4.88 -20.00
N TRP A 261 8.15 5.20 -19.27
CA TRP A 261 8.18 6.31 -18.32
C TRP A 261 8.37 7.67 -18.95
N GLU A 262 8.55 7.79 -20.27
CA GLU A 262 8.47 9.05 -21.01
C GLU A 262 7.01 9.51 -21.12
N GLU A 263 6.08 8.57 -21.32
CA GLU A 263 4.65 8.82 -21.40
C GLU A 263 3.92 8.68 -20.06
N HIS A 264 4.56 8.21 -18.99
CA HIS A 264 3.92 7.98 -17.70
C HIS A 264 4.60 8.73 -16.56
N ALA A 265 3.84 9.07 -15.52
CA ALA A 265 4.34 9.63 -14.28
C ALA A 265 3.63 8.99 -13.09
N THR A 266 4.36 8.79 -11.99
CA THR A 266 3.78 8.24 -10.76
C THR A 266 2.79 9.21 -10.14
N ILE A 267 1.87 8.66 -9.36
CA ILE A 267 0.91 9.44 -8.57
C ILE A 267 1.32 9.37 -7.11
N VAL A 268 1.29 10.53 -6.45
CA VAL A 268 1.63 10.67 -5.04
C VAL A 268 0.49 11.35 -4.30
N GLU A 269 0.06 10.77 -3.18
CA GLU A 269 -0.99 11.35 -2.31
C GLU A 269 -0.51 12.63 -1.60
N GLY A 270 0.76 12.68 -1.22
CA GLY A 270 1.38 13.81 -0.54
C GLY A 270 1.95 14.90 -1.47
N ALA A 271 2.46 15.98 -0.86
CA ALA A 271 3.07 17.09 -1.61
C ALA A 271 4.34 16.71 -2.39
N ARG A 272 5.03 15.64 -1.96
CA ARG A 272 6.26 15.11 -2.56
C ARG A 272 6.31 13.57 -2.43
N PRO A 273 6.95 12.86 -3.37
CA PRO A 273 7.26 11.45 -3.23
C PRO A 273 8.01 11.16 -1.92
N ASN A 274 7.59 10.12 -1.22
CA ASN A 274 8.25 9.56 -0.03
C ASN A 274 8.53 8.05 -0.21
N GLY A 275 8.68 7.62 -1.46
CA GLY A 275 8.80 6.24 -1.90
C GLY A 275 9.05 6.20 -3.41
N GLU A 276 8.99 5.00 -3.99
CA GLU A 276 9.17 4.78 -5.43
C GLU A 276 7.90 5.09 -6.24
#